data_AF-I3XSI7-F1
#
_entry.id   AF-I3XSI7-F1
#
_cell.length_a   1.000
_cell.length_b   1.000
_cell.length_c   1.000
_cell.angle_alpha   90.00
_cell.angle_beta   90.00
_cell.angle_gamma   90.00
#
_symmetry.space_group_name_H-M   'P 1'
#
loop_
_entity.id
_entity.type
_entity.pdbx_description
1 polymer ?
#
loop_
_entity_poly.entity_id
_entity_poly.type
_entity_poly.pdbx_seq_one_letter_code
_entity_poly.pdbx_strand_id
1 'polypeptide(L)'
;MNFNTSPLMNYLVATLVLIAVIIVTYLIARLVKYFITYISGKTGFSDWMMKFHFGRAILRSGMTVGEFFGRVSEWIILLAGALLGLAVWFQLVNYGEFSAMVIDIVYTYIYGFMKTFIIIVIGFILTDSFIGYIYKGGDSGDSIEFLMPVAEYLRLLFYLAVLIFALEVGGLSVKSLTTMLMPIVWGLTIIMIVLAIGKITIEVLSEVRKG
;
A
#
# COMPACT_ATOMS: atom_id res chain seq x y z
N MET A 1 8.62 58.40 7.49
CA MET A 1 8.76 56.92 7.52
C MET A 1 8.24 56.38 6.20
N ASN A 2 9.13 56.10 5.24
CA ASN A 2 8.73 55.35 4.04
C ASN A 2 8.66 53.88 4.45
N PHE A 3 7.46 53.39 4.72
CA PHE A 3 7.24 51.95 4.79
C PHE A 3 7.59 51.39 3.42
N ASN A 4 8.65 50.59 3.35
CA ASN A 4 8.98 49.85 2.15
C ASN A 4 7.82 48.87 1.92
N THR A 5 6.91 49.16 0.99
CA THR A 5 5.67 48.39 0.75
C THR A 5 5.91 47.10 -0.03
N SER A 6 7.12 46.91 -0.55
CA SER A 6 7.52 45.75 -1.35
C SER A 6 7.44 44.41 -0.63
N PRO A 7 7.82 44.25 0.67
CA PRO A 7 7.75 42.96 1.33
C PRO A 7 6.30 42.58 1.64
N LEU A 8 5.51 43.53 2.17
CA LEU A 8 4.11 43.32 2.53
C LEU A 8 3.26 42.92 1.31
N MET A 9 3.51 43.54 0.15
CA MET A 9 2.84 43.16 -1.09
C MET A 9 3.18 41.72 -1.51
N ASN A 10 4.44 41.30 -1.38
CA ASN A 10 4.85 39.93 -1.71
C ASN A 10 4.19 38.89 -0.80
N TYR A 11 4.09 39.15 0.51
CA TYR A 11 3.38 38.27 1.44
C TYR A 11 1.88 38.16 1.11
N LEU A 12 1.24 39.27 0.74
CA LEU A 12 -0.18 39.28 0.35
C LEU A 12 -0.41 38.47 -0.93
N VAL A 13 0.40 38.71 -1.98
CA VAL A 13 0.32 37.98 -3.25
C VAL A 13 0.59 36.49 -3.03
N ALA A 14 1.63 36.14 -2.27
CA ALA A 14 1.96 34.75 -1.97
C ALA A 14 0.81 34.03 -1.25
N THR A 15 0.17 34.71 -0.29
CA THR A 15 -0.96 34.15 0.46
C THR A 15 -2.20 33.96 -0.42
N LEU A 16 -2.48 34.91 -1.33
CA LEU A 16 -3.56 34.76 -2.31
C LEU A 16 -3.32 33.57 -3.24
N VAL A 17 -2.08 33.39 -3.72
CA VAL A 17 -1.70 32.25 -4.55
C VAL A 17 -1.86 30.93 -3.79
N LEU A 18 -1.41 30.86 -2.53
CA LEU A 18 -1.59 29.67 -1.68
C LEU A 18 -3.07 29.29 -1.55
N ILE A 19 -3.93 30.26 -1.24
CA ILE A 19 -5.38 30.03 -1.12
C ILE A 19 -5.95 29.53 -2.44
N ALA A 20 -5.57 30.14 -3.57
CA ALA A 20 -6.01 29.71 -4.89
C ALA A 20 -5.59 28.25 -5.19
N VAL A 21 -4.35 27.88 -4.88
CA VAL A 21 -3.85 26.51 -5.05
C VAL A 21 -4.64 25.51 -4.19
N ILE A 22 -4.93 25.86 -2.93
CA ILE A 22 -5.72 25.00 -2.04
C ILE A 22 -7.13 24.80 -2.59
N ILE A 23 -7.80 25.86 -3.06
CA ILE A 23 -9.15 25.78 -3.63
C ILE A 23 -9.15 24.90 -4.88
N VAL A 24 -8.22 25.12 -5.81
CA VAL A 24 -8.11 24.31 -7.03
C VAL A 24 -7.83 22.85 -6.70
N THR A 25 -6.89 22.58 -5.78
CA THR A 25 -6.56 21.24 -5.32
C THR A 25 -7.78 20.56 -4.70
N TYR A 26 -8.54 21.26 -3.86
CA TYR A 26 -9.74 20.73 -3.22
C TYR A 26 -10.78 20.29 -4.25
N LEU A 27 -11.01 21.10 -5.30
CA LEU A 27 -11.91 20.76 -6.39
C LEU A 27 -11.43 19.53 -7.16
N ILE A 28 -10.14 19.47 -7.50
CA ILE A 28 -9.54 18.32 -8.19
C ILE A 28 -9.65 17.05 -7.34
N ALA A 29 -9.32 17.12 -6.05
CA ALA A 29 -9.37 15.98 -5.14
C ALA A 29 -10.79 15.38 -5.07
N ARG A 30 -11.80 16.25 -4.99
CA ARG A 30 -13.21 15.82 -4.95
C ARG A 30 -13.68 15.23 -6.28
N LEU A 31 -13.23 15.79 -7.40
CA LEU A 31 -13.51 15.27 -8.73
C LEU A 31 -12.89 13.88 -8.91
N VAL A 32 -11.61 13.71 -8.53
CA VAL A 32 -10.91 12.43 -8.60
C VAL A 32 -11.60 11.38 -7.76
N LYS A 33 -11.98 11.70 -6.51
CA LYS A 33 -12.75 10.78 -5.67
C LYS A 33 -14.05 10.34 -6.31
N TYR A 34 -14.81 11.29 -6.86
CA TYR A 34 -16.06 10.99 -7.54
C TYR A 34 -15.81 10.06 -8.74
N PHE A 35 -14.79 10.36 -9.55
CA PHE A 35 -14.42 9.57 -10.72
C PHE A 35 -14.00 8.13 -10.36
N ILE A 36 -13.15 7.96 -9.34
CA ILE A 36 -12.72 6.64 -8.86
C ILE A 36 -13.92 5.84 -8.33
N THR A 37 -14.77 6.48 -7.53
CA THR A 37 -15.96 5.82 -6.96
C THR A 37 -16.94 5.41 -8.06
N TYR A 38 -17.17 6.29 -9.03
CA TYR A 38 -18.04 6.06 -10.18
C TYR A 38 -17.53 4.92 -11.07
N ILE A 39 -16.24 4.94 -11.45
CA ILE A 39 -15.64 3.88 -12.27
C ILE A 39 -15.64 2.57 -11.52
N SER A 40 -15.29 2.58 -10.24
CA SER A 40 -15.27 1.36 -9.42
C SER A 40 -16.66 0.71 -9.33
N GLY A 41 -17.72 1.51 -9.27
CA GLY A 41 -19.10 1.02 -9.30
C GLY A 41 -19.53 0.51 -10.67
N LYS A 42 -19.14 1.19 -11.75
CA LYS A 42 -19.55 0.85 -13.12
C LYS A 42 -18.84 -0.37 -13.70
N THR A 43 -17.58 -0.59 -13.34
CA THR A 43 -16.72 -1.65 -13.90
C THR A 43 -16.86 -2.99 -13.19
N GLY A 44 -17.59 -3.05 -12.08
CA GLY A 44 -17.59 -4.24 -11.21
C GLY A 44 -16.24 -4.46 -10.50
N PHE A 45 -15.34 -3.46 -10.51
CA PHE A 45 -14.06 -3.54 -9.80
C PHE A 45 -14.24 -3.82 -8.31
N SER A 46 -15.27 -3.22 -7.70
CA SER A 46 -15.61 -3.50 -6.30
C SER A 46 -15.90 -4.99 -6.09
N ASP A 47 -16.69 -5.60 -6.97
CA ASP A 47 -17.07 -7.02 -6.87
C ASP A 47 -15.91 -7.97 -7.15
N TRP A 48 -15.05 -7.61 -8.08
CA TRP A 48 -13.82 -8.35 -8.35
C TRP A 48 -12.87 -8.29 -7.14
N MET A 49 -12.70 -7.12 -6.54
CA MET A 49 -11.84 -6.93 -5.36
C MET A 49 -12.32 -7.69 -4.13
N MET A 50 -13.64 -7.92 -3.98
CA MET A 50 -14.20 -8.76 -2.90
C MET A 50 -13.72 -10.22 -2.92
N LYS A 51 -13.23 -10.71 -4.06
CA LYS A 51 -12.69 -12.06 -4.17
C LYS A 51 -11.37 -12.22 -3.40
N PHE A 52 -10.67 -11.12 -3.13
CA PHE A 52 -9.40 -11.08 -2.44
C PHE A 52 -9.56 -10.78 -0.95
N HIS A 53 -8.59 -11.22 -0.13
CA HIS A 53 -8.62 -10.96 1.31
C HIS A 53 -8.55 -9.46 1.61
N PHE A 54 -7.76 -8.72 0.83
CA PHE A 54 -7.64 -7.27 0.94
C PHE A 54 -8.97 -6.54 0.71
N GLY A 55 -9.73 -6.89 -0.34
CA GLY A 55 -11.03 -6.26 -0.60
C GLY A 55 -12.08 -6.59 0.46
N ARG A 56 -12.09 -7.83 0.99
CA ARG A 56 -12.94 -8.20 2.15
C ARG A 56 -12.57 -7.41 3.40
N ALA A 57 -11.29 -7.16 3.65
CA ALA A 57 -10.84 -6.35 4.78
C ALA A 57 -11.34 -4.90 4.68
N ILE A 58 -11.35 -4.33 3.48
CA ILE A 58 -11.93 -2.99 3.25
C ILE A 58 -13.43 -2.98 3.59
N LEU A 59 -14.20 -3.98 3.15
CA LEU A 59 -15.63 -4.02 3.47
C LEU A 59 -15.92 -4.16 4.96
N ARG A 60 -15.09 -4.88 5.70
CA ARG A 60 -15.20 -4.97 7.16
C ARG A 60 -15.01 -3.61 7.85
N SER A 61 -14.36 -2.64 7.20
CA SER A 61 -14.25 -1.27 7.70
C SER A 61 -15.52 -0.42 7.46
N GLY A 62 -16.56 -0.97 6.83
CA GLY A 62 -17.82 -0.30 6.56
C GLY A 62 -17.82 0.59 5.31
N MET A 63 -16.77 0.52 4.49
CA MET A 63 -16.65 1.28 3.23
C MET A 63 -16.63 0.35 2.02
N THR A 64 -17.16 0.82 0.89
CA THR A 64 -16.97 0.11 -0.39
C THR A 64 -15.52 0.25 -0.88
N VAL A 65 -15.06 -0.66 -1.73
CA VAL A 65 -13.70 -0.62 -2.28
C VAL A 65 -13.46 0.68 -3.06
N GLY A 66 -14.43 1.08 -3.89
CA GLY A 66 -14.37 2.34 -4.64
C GLY A 66 -14.30 3.57 -3.74
N GLU A 67 -15.07 3.59 -2.66
CA GLU A 67 -15.03 4.68 -1.68
C GLU A 67 -13.68 4.74 -0.94
N PHE A 68 -13.11 3.60 -0.56
CA PHE A 68 -11.79 3.53 0.07
C PHE A 68 -10.72 4.13 -0.84
N PHE A 69 -10.60 3.67 -2.08
CA PHE A 69 -9.61 4.19 -3.02
C PHE A 69 -9.86 5.66 -3.39
N GLY A 70 -11.13 6.05 -3.50
CA GLY A 70 -11.51 7.45 -3.72
C GLY A 70 -11.07 8.36 -2.57
N ARG A 71 -11.27 7.94 -1.32
CA ARG A 71 -10.84 8.69 -0.12
C ARG A 71 -9.31 8.73 0.00
N VAL A 72 -8.62 7.61 -0.21
CA VAL A 72 -7.14 7.59 -0.19
C VAL A 72 -6.58 8.55 -1.23
N SER A 73 -7.11 8.53 -2.45
CA SER A 73 -6.66 9.43 -3.52
C SER A 73 -6.98 10.90 -3.22
N GLU A 74 -8.16 11.19 -2.67
CA GLU A 74 -8.53 12.53 -2.19
C GLU A 74 -7.50 13.06 -1.17
N TRP A 75 -7.18 12.26 -0.16
CA TRP A 75 -6.20 12.64 0.87
C TRP A 75 -4.81 12.86 0.31
N ILE A 76 -4.33 11.98 -0.58
CA ILE A 76 -3.02 12.15 -1.24
C ILE A 76 -2.97 13.47 -1.99
N ILE A 77 -4.00 13.77 -2.80
CA ILE A 77 -4.06 15.00 -3.60
C ILE A 77 -4.12 16.24 -2.70
N LEU A 78 -4.95 16.21 -1.65
CA LEU A 78 -5.07 17.33 -0.71
C LEU A 78 -3.75 17.62 0.02
N LEU A 79 -3.09 16.58 0.53
CA LEU A 79 -1.79 16.72 1.18
C LEU A 79 -0.73 17.23 0.21
N ALA A 80 -0.67 16.66 -1.00
CA ALA A 80 0.26 17.08 -2.04
C ALA A 80 0.05 18.56 -2.41
N GLY A 81 -1.18 18.96 -2.72
CA GLY A 81 -1.46 20.33 -3.13
C GLY A 81 -1.30 21.35 -2.00
N ALA A 82 -1.58 20.98 -0.74
CA ALA A 82 -1.28 21.83 0.40
C ALA A 82 0.22 22.09 0.56
N LEU A 83 1.04 21.03 0.48
CA LEU A 83 2.50 21.14 0.57
C LEU A 83 3.10 21.88 -0.64
N LEU A 84 2.62 21.59 -1.85
CA LEU A 84 3.07 22.28 -3.06
C LEU A 84 2.68 23.76 -3.05
N GLY A 85 1.47 24.10 -2.60
CA GLY A 85 1.06 25.48 -2.39
C GLY A 85 1.96 26.20 -1.40
N LEU A 86 2.36 25.53 -0.32
CA LEU A 86 3.27 26.05 0.69
C LEU A 86 4.70 26.22 0.15
N ALA A 87 5.17 25.32 -0.71
CA ALA A 87 6.46 25.47 -1.41
C ALA A 87 6.46 26.70 -2.33
N VAL A 88 5.37 26.93 -3.08
CA VAL A 88 5.20 28.12 -3.93
C VAL A 88 5.16 29.39 -3.07
N TRP A 89 4.47 29.36 -1.92
CA TRP A 89 4.44 30.48 -0.99
C TRP A 89 5.85 30.88 -0.54
N PHE A 90 6.68 29.91 -0.10
CA PHE A 90 8.06 30.19 0.29
C PHE A 90 8.90 30.75 -0.84
N GLN A 91 8.71 30.25 -2.07
CA GLN A 91 9.41 30.74 -3.24
C GLN A 91 9.08 32.22 -3.53
N LEU A 92 7.81 32.60 -3.45
CA LEU A 92 7.34 33.97 -3.70
C LEU A 92 7.81 34.98 -2.65
N VAL A 93 8.10 34.51 -1.43
CA VAL A 93 8.60 35.33 -0.32
C VAL A 93 10.15 35.38 -0.28
N ASN A 94 10.84 34.77 -1.26
CA ASN A 94 12.31 34.64 -1.34
C ASN A 94 12.94 33.71 -0.28
N TYR A 95 12.19 32.75 0.23
CA TYR A 95 12.69 31.68 1.11
C TYR A 95 12.92 30.38 0.33
N GLY A 96 13.81 30.43 -0.65
CA GLY A 96 14.06 29.32 -1.58
C GLY A 96 14.48 28.00 -0.90
N GLU A 97 15.28 28.07 0.16
CA GLU A 97 15.72 26.88 0.92
C GLU A 97 14.54 26.12 1.55
N PHE A 98 13.57 26.85 2.12
CA PHE A 98 12.36 26.24 2.69
C PHE A 98 11.45 25.67 1.60
N SER A 99 11.38 26.32 0.43
CA SER A 99 10.65 25.78 -0.72
C SER A 99 11.23 24.43 -1.17
N ALA A 100 12.56 24.34 -1.30
CA ALA A 100 13.25 23.09 -1.65
C ALA A 100 13.01 22.00 -0.61
N MET A 101 13.11 22.33 0.69
CA MET A 101 12.84 21.37 1.77
C MET A 101 11.42 20.81 1.71
N VAL A 102 10.41 21.64 1.42
CA VAL A 102 9.02 21.20 1.29
C VAL A 102 8.83 20.31 0.07
N ILE A 103 9.48 20.64 -1.05
CA ILE A 103 9.47 19.81 -2.26
C ILE A 103 10.09 18.43 -1.97
N ASP A 104 11.21 18.37 -1.25
CA ASP A 104 11.84 17.12 -0.85
C ASP A 104 10.94 16.29 0.07
N ILE A 105 10.19 16.92 0.97
CA ILE A 105 9.15 16.26 1.79
C ILE A 105 8.08 15.64 0.90
N VAL A 106 7.58 16.37 -0.12
CA VAL A 106 6.58 15.84 -1.05
C VAL A 106 7.12 14.62 -1.80
N TYR A 107 8.33 14.70 -2.35
CA TYR A 107 8.93 13.57 -3.08
C TYR A 107 9.23 12.37 -2.18
N THR A 108 9.71 12.60 -0.97
CA THR A 108 10.07 11.51 -0.06
C THR A 108 8.82 10.82 0.48
N TYR A 109 7.86 11.60 1.01
CA TYR A 109 6.75 11.03 1.75
C TYR A 109 5.51 10.80 0.90
N ILE A 110 5.10 11.74 0.04
CA ILE A 110 3.87 11.58 -0.75
C ILE A 110 4.12 10.60 -1.90
N TYR A 111 5.16 10.85 -2.70
CA TYR A 111 5.49 9.95 -3.82
C TYR A 111 6.01 8.59 -3.32
N GLY A 112 6.78 8.57 -2.22
CA GLY A 112 7.13 7.35 -1.51
C GLY A 112 5.90 6.53 -1.09
N PHE A 113 4.95 7.16 -0.40
CA PHE A 113 3.70 6.52 0.01
C PHE A 113 2.89 5.98 -1.18
N MET A 114 2.79 6.74 -2.28
CA MET A 114 2.10 6.27 -3.49
C MET A 114 2.71 4.97 -4.05
N LYS A 115 4.05 4.91 -4.15
CA LYS A 115 4.75 3.70 -4.61
C LYS A 115 4.45 2.52 -3.67
N THR A 116 4.61 2.71 -2.37
CA THR A 116 4.31 1.69 -1.36
C THR A 116 2.88 1.19 -1.49
N PHE A 117 1.92 2.12 -1.56
CA PHE A 117 0.51 1.79 -1.60
C PHE A 117 0.15 0.98 -2.85
N ILE A 118 0.64 1.39 -4.03
CA ILE A 118 0.41 0.67 -5.29
C ILE A 118 1.01 -0.75 -5.23
N ILE A 119 2.24 -0.88 -4.73
CA ILE A 119 2.91 -2.18 -4.63
C ILE A 119 2.18 -3.10 -3.65
N ILE A 120 1.71 -2.60 -2.50
CA ILE A 120 0.92 -3.41 -1.56
C ILE A 120 -0.35 -3.93 -2.22
N VAL A 121 -1.11 -3.06 -2.88
CA VAL A 121 -2.39 -3.44 -3.50
C VAL A 121 -2.16 -4.50 -4.58
N ILE A 122 -1.22 -4.26 -5.50
CA ILE A 122 -0.93 -5.20 -6.58
C ILE A 122 -0.32 -6.50 -6.03
N GLY A 123 0.65 -6.39 -5.12
CA GLY A 123 1.35 -7.55 -4.57
C GLY A 123 0.44 -8.46 -3.75
N PHE A 124 -0.53 -7.92 -3.00
CA PHE A 124 -1.50 -8.73 -2.27
C PHE A 124 -2.47 -9.44 -3.21
N ILE A 125 -2.94 -8.76 -4.26
CA ILE A 125 -3.76 -9.40 -5.32
C ILE A 125 -2.99 -10.53 -5.98
N LEU A 126 -1.74 -10.30 -6.38
CA LEU A 126 -0.89 -11.31 -7.01
C LEU A 126 -0.64 -12.51 -6.08
N THR A 127 -0.39 -12.25 -4.80
CA THR A 127 -0.20 -13.31 -3.80
C THR A 127 -1.44 -14.18 -3.67
N ASP A 128 -2.62 -13.57 -3.56
CA ASP A 128 -3.88 -14.30 -3.47
C ASP A 128 -4.16 -15.13 -4.73
N SER A 129 -3.90 -14.56 -5.91
CA SER A 129 -4.05 -15.27 -7.18
C SER A 129 -3.07 -16.44 -7.30
N PHE A 130 -1.81 -16.24 -6.93
CA PHE A 130 -0.77 -17.26 -7.02
C PHE A 130 -1.08 -18.46 -6.12
N ILE A 131 -1.48 -18.20 -4.86
CA ILE A 131 -1.79 -19.27 -3.91
C ILE A 131 -3.05 -20.02 -4.31
N GLY A 132 -4.07 -19.30 -4.79
CA GLY A 132 -5.27 -19.92 -5.36
C GLY A 132 -4.95 -20.83 -6.55
N TYR A 133 -3.94 -20.50 -7.36
CA TYR A 133 -3.51 -21.32 -8.49
C TYR A 133 -2.78 -22.61 -8.04
N ILE A 134 -1.81 -22.50 -7.12
CA ILE A 134 -1.08 -23.66 -6.57
C ILE A 134 -2.06 -24.70 -6.01
N TYR A 135 -3.15 -24.23 -5.41
CA TYR A 135 -4.15 -25.09 -4.79
C TYR A 135 -5.07 -25.80 -5.78
N LYS A 136 -5.60 -25.08 -6.78
CA LYS A 136 -6.47 -25.66 -7.81
C LYS A 136 -5.72 -26.65 -8.72
N GLY A 137 -4.39 -26.54 -8.80
CA GLY A 137 -3.56 -27.51 -9.52
C GLY A 137 -3.31 -28.82 -8.77
N GLY A 138 -3.64 -28.90 -7.48
CA GLY A 138 -3.38 -30.07 -6.62
C GLY A 138 -4.57 -31.02 -6.44
N ASP A 139 -5.62 -30.89 -7.25
CA ASP A 139 -6.94 -31.52 -7.10
C ASP A 139 -6.99 -33.04 -7.40
N SER A 140 -5.92 -33.77 -7.08
CA SER A 140 -5.80 -35.22 -7.30
C SER A 140 -5.62 -35.99 -5.98
N GLY A 141 -6.68 -36.08 -5.17
CA GLY A 141 -6.87 -37.09 -4.11
C GLY A 141 -6.09 -36.90 -2.80
N ASP A 142 -6.79 -36.95 -1.65
CA ASP A 142 -6.32 -37.02 -0.24
C ASP A 142 -5.23 -36.05 0.27
N SER A 143 -4.53 -35.32 -0.59
CA SER A 143 -3.50 -34.32 -0.25
C SER A 143 -4.08 -32.96 0.13
N ILE A 144 -5.40 -32.77 -0.02
CA ILE A 144 -6.08 -31.47 0.10
C ILE A 144 -6.02 -30.92 1.54
N GLU A 145 -6.02 -31.79 2.55
CA GLU A 145 -6.02 -31.37 3.96
C GLU A 145 -4.65 -30.86 4.41
N PHE A 146 -3.55 -31.43 3.88
CA PHE A 146 -2.18 -30.98 4.20
C PHE A 146 -1.75 -29.73 3.43
N LEU A 147 -2.27 -29.53 2.21
CA LEU A 147 -1.91 -28.34 1.44
C LEU A 147 -2.39 -27.05 2.13
N MET A 148 -3.38 -27.13 3.05
CA MET A 148 -4.14 -25.95 3.49
C MET A 148 -3.32 -25.10 4.48
N PRO A 149 -2.71 -25.71 5.52
CA PRO A 149 -1.74 -24.99 6.35
C PRO A 149 -0.55 -24.44 5.56
N VAL A 150 -0.08 -25.19 4.56
CA VAL A 150 1.06 -24.79 3.71
C VAL A 150 0.72 -23.56 2.87
N ALA A 151 -0.48 -23.49 2.32
CA ALA A 151 -0.93 -22.35 1.53
C ALA A 151 -1.13 -21.09 2.37
N GLU A 152 -1.70 -21.23 3.57
CA GLU A 152 -1.85 -20.09 4.48
C GLU A 152 -0.48 -19.56 4.93
N TYR A 153 0.47 -20.46 5.16
CA TYR A 153 1.86 -20.11 5.43
C TYR A 153 2.49 -19.33 4.27
N LEU A 154 2.41 -19.86 3.05
CA LEU A 154 2.95 -19.20 1.86
C LEU A 154 2.29 -17.83 1.66
N ARG A 155 1.00 -17.69 1.97
CA ARG A 155 0.30 -16.39 1.94
C ARG A 155 0.94 -15.39 2.87
N LEU A 156 1.16 -15.78 4.11
CA LEU A 156 1.74 -14.90 5.12
C LEU A 156 3.17 -14.51 4.75
N LEU A 157 3.97 -15.46 4.25
CA LEU A 157 5.34 -15.19 3.79
C LEU A 157 5.35 -14.22 2.60
N PHE A 158 4.52 -14.44 1.58
CA PHE A 158 4.46 -13.55 0.42
C PHE A 158 3.90 -12.17 0.76
N TYR A 159 2.87 -12.07 1.62
CA TYR A 159 2.41 -10.78 2.12
C TYR A 159 3.52 -10.01 2.84
N LEU A 160 4.32 -10.71 3.65
CA LEU A 160 5.44 -10.09 4.35
C LEU A 160 6.52 -9.62 3.39
N ALA A 161 6.86 -10.44 2.40
CA ALA A 161 7.84 -10.09 1.36
C ALA A 161 7.36 -8.87 0.55
N VAL A 162 6.08 -8.85 0.13
CA VAL A 162 5.46 -7.72 -0.55
C VAL A 162 5.51 -6.47 0.33
N LEU A 163 5.21 -6.59 1.63
CA LEU A 163 5.24 -5.46 2.56
C LEU A 163 6.65 -4.86 2.69
N ILE A 164 7.66 -5.70 2.92
CA ILE A 164 9.06 -5.26 3.04
C ILE A 164 9.49 -4.58 1.73
N PHE A 165 9.23 -5.24 0.60
CA PHE A 165 9.57 -4.70 -0.71
C PHE A 165 8.87 -3.36 -1.00
N ALA A 166 7.58 -3.24 -0.69
CA ALA A 166 6.82 -2.00 -0.88
C ALA A 166 7.38 -0.85 -0.05
N LEU A 167 7.70 -1.10 1.22
CA LEU A 167 8.24 -0.09 2.12
C LEU A 167 9.64 0.37 1.69
N GLU A 168 10.49 -0.56 1.24
CA GLU A 168 11.83 -0.27 0.75
C GLU A 168 11.78 0.61 -0.51
N VAL A 169 10.97 0.23 -1.51
CA VAL A 169 10.75 1.04 -2.72
C VAL A 169 10.09 2.39 -2.39
N GLY A 170 9.29 2.42 -1.33
CA GLY A 170 8.70 3.62 -0.75
C GLY A 170 9.70 4.61 -0.16
N GLY A 171 10.98 4.24 -0.02
CA GLY A 171 12.00 5.07 0.60
C GLY A 171 12.01 5.01 2.13
N LEU A 172 11.26 4.08 2.73
CA LEU A 172 11.30 3.83 4.16
C LEU A 172 12.41 2.83 4.49
N SER A 173 13.19 3.13 5.53
CA SER A 173 14.20 2.20 6.03
C SER A 173 13.53 0.97 6.63
N VAL A 174 13.57 -0.14 5.91
CA VAL A 174 13.01 -1.42 6.36
C VAL A 174 13.93 -2.16 7.32
N LYS A 175 15.15 -1.68 7.58
CA LYS A 175 16.16 -2.39 8.40
C LYS A 175 15.63 -2.81 9.76
N SER A 176 14.93 -1.92 10.47
CA SER A 176 14.35 -2.24 11.78
C SER A 176 13.25 -3.28 11.65
N LEU A 177 12.39 -3.14 10.64
CA LEU A 177 11.29 -4.06 10.38
C LEU A 177 11.82 -5.46 10.00
N THR A 178 12.79 -5.56 9.10
CA THR A 178 13.41 -6.82 8.70
C THR A 178 14.12 -7.49 9.87
N THR A 179 14.80 -6.71 10.72
CA THR A 179 15.49 -7.25 11.92
C THR A 179 14.48 -7.85 12.91
N MET A 180 13.30 -7.22 13.08
CA MET A 180 12.24 -7.72 13.97
C MET A 180 11.47 -8.90 13.37
N LEU A 181 11.26 -8.90 12.05
CA LEU A 181 10.49 -9.93 11.36
C LEU A 181 11.29 -11.21 11.07
N MET A 182 12.60 -11.11 10.91
CA MET A 182 13.46 -12.24 10.54
C MET A 182 13.34 -13.43 11.51
N PRO A 183 13.33 -13.23 12.85
CA PRO A 183 13.06 -14.32 13.79
C PRO A 183 11.70 -15.00 13.58
N ILE A 184 10.66 -14.22 13.26
CA ILE A 184 9.30 -14.73 12.99
C ILE A 184 9.33 -15.58 11.73
N VAL A 185 9.95 -15.10 10.65
CA VAL A 185 10.09 -15.85 9.39
C VAL A 185 10.82 -17.16 9.61
N TRP A 186 11.96 -17.16 10.31
CA TRP A 186 12.70 -18.39 10.62
C TRP A 186 11.90 -19.37 11.47
N GLY A 187 11.23 -18.89 12.53
CA GLY A 187 10.39 -19.76 13.37
C GLY A 187 9.27 -20.41 12.57
N LEU A 188 8.62 -19.63 11.72
CA LEU A 188 7.62 -20.08 10.77
C LEU A 188 8.21 -21.12 9.78
N THR A 189 9.38 -20.87 9.20
CA THR A 189 10.04 -21.81 8.26
C THR A 189 10.40 -23.13 8.92
N ILE A 190 10.87 -23.12 10.17
CA ILE A 190 11.21 -24.35 10.90
C ILE A 190 9.97 -25.20 11.11
N ILE A 191 8.85 -24.61 11.54
CA ILE A 191 7.58 -25.34 11.73
C ILE A 191 7.16 -26.04 10.42
N MET A 192 7.27 -25.34 9.29
CA MET A 192 6.94 -25.90 7.98
C MET A 192 7.81 -27.09 7.59
N ILE A 193 9.12 -26.98 7.83
CA ILE A 193 10.06 -28.08 7.55
C ILE A 193 9.72 -29.30 8.42
N VAL A 194 9.44 -29.09 9.71
CA VAL A 194 9.05 -30.17 10.64
C VAL A 194 7.77 -30.87 10.18
N LEU A 195 6.74 -30.12 9.79
CA LEU A 195 5.48 -30.68 9.31
C LEU A 195 5.66 -31.46 8.00
N ALA A 196 6.45 -30.93 7.06
CA ALA A 196 6.74 -31.58 5.79
C ALA A 196 7.52 -32.90 5.99
N ILE A 197 8.59 -32.88 6.78
CA ILE A 197 9.40 -34.07 7.06
C ILE A 197 8.59 -35.11 7.84
N GLY A 198 7.82 -34.68 8.85
CA GLY A 198 6.99 -35.55 9.65
C GLY A 198 5.99 -36.33 8.79
N LYS A 199 5.36 -35.67 7.82
CA LYS A 199 4.44 -36.33 6.88
C LYS A 199 5.16 -37.34 5.98
N ILE A 200 6.27 -36.95 5.34
CA ILE A 200 7.05 -37.86 4.48
C ILE A 200 7.46 -39.11 5.26
N THR A 201 7.87 -38.93 6.51
CA THR A 201 8.26 -40.04 7.40
C THR A 201 7.08 -40.99 7.66
N ILE A 202 5.88 -40.46 7.92
CA ILE A 202 4.66 -41.26 8.13
C ILE A 202 4.28 -42.02 6.85
N GLU A 203 4.31 -41.37 5.68
CA GLU A 203 4.02 -42.01 4.38
C GLU A 203 4.96 -43.18 4.13
N VAL A 204 6.28 -42.96 4.25
CA VAL A 204 7.31 -44.01 4.05
C VAL A 204 7.15 -45.15 5.04
N LEU A 205 6.92 -44.86 6.32
CA LEU A 205 6.69 -45.91 7.34
C LEU A 205 5.41 -46.71 7.08
N SER A 206 4.37 -46.08 6.52
CA SER A 206 3.12 -46.74 6.19
C SER A 206 3.24 -47.69 4.98
N GLU A 207 4.10 -47.36 4.01
CA GLU A 207 4.41 -48.23 2.87
C GLU A 207 5.28 -49.42 3.31
N VAL A 208 6.31 -49.19 4.13
CA VAL A 208 7.16 -50.26 4.67
C VAL A 208 6.36 -51.25 5.53
N ARG A 209 5.31 -50.81 6.22
CA ARG A 209 4.45 -51.69 7.03
C ARG A 209 3.45 -52.52 6.21
N LYS A 210 3.19 -52.16 4.95
CA LYS A 210 2.24 -52.87 4.07
C LYS A 210 2.92 -53.92 3.18
N GLY A 211 4.24 -53.88 3.04
CA GLY A 211 5.05 -54.93 2.37
C GLY A 211 5.52 -55.99 3.35
#